data_AF-A0A6C0LDW7-F1
#
_entry.id   AF-A0A6C0LDW7-F1
#
_cell.length_a   1.000
_cell.length_b   1.000
_cell.length_c   1.000
_cell.angle_alpha   90.00
_cell.angle_beta   90.00
_cell.angle_gamma   90.00
#
_symmetry.space_group_name_H-M   'P 1'
#
loop_
_entity.id
_entity.type
_entity.pdbx_description
1 polymer ?
#
loop_
_entity_poly.entity_id
_entity_poly.type
_entity_poly.pdbx_seq_one_letter_code
_entity_poly.pdbx_strand_id
1 'polypeptide(L)'
;MLATTFPHQLHKGKPNLHSFFSNKTIQSLIRRTSLSLNNIALSNYIIQTIPQYHNYFLPIESYKNVTFDNNKTEFIIITIKQLNTTSPFFFLDSNSNNERKTMHTYFNSLKTLLEICSIMQQYKFIHLNIQKNAVQYIHDTPYIHDFSRSFLLKTLTEERKSILFQMYNPDSIHLPPSYHILCYMTQNGLKSPSQGTIDYILQEYLNHAIQQGIPFSEEELLQFRESWTHYLTNHQTVFKICTSWDTYSVLLLYIQQIPRVKQYCPYLEKIRKFLIHVVLCYPSYSLHDIRILLNTLIF
;
A
#
# COMPACT_ATOMS: atom_id res chain seq x y z
N MET A 1 -33.90 -66.74 15.64
CA MET A 1 -34.21 -66.20 14.29
C MET A 1 -34.32 -64.68 14.42
N LEU A 2 -33.52 -63.95 13.62
CA LEU A 2 -33.80 -62.66 12.92
C LEU A 2 -34.66 -61.60 13.65
N ALA A 3 -34.39 -60.28 13.66
CA ALA A 3 -33.51 -59.40 12.87
C ALA A 3 -33.62 -57.95 13.43
N THR A 4 -32.60 -57.10 13.11
CA THR A 4 -32.65 -55.65 12.74
C THR A 4 -33.29 -54.61 13.70
N THR A 5 -32.82 -53.37 13.95
CA THR A 5 -31.82 -52.46 13.34
C THR A 5 -31.54 -51.29 14.31
N PHE A 6 -30.34 -50.72 14.23
CA PHE A 6 -29.77 -49.62 15.05
C PHE A 6 -30.21 -48.20 14.62
N PRO A 7 -29.92 -47.15 15.44
CA PRO A 7 -30.46 -45.80 15.35
C PRO A 7 -29.59 -44.82 14.51
N HIS A 8 -30.20 -43.70 14.13
CA HIS A 8 -29.53 -42.57 13.48
C HIS A 8 -28.48 -41.90 14.38
N GLN A 9 -27.22 -41.91 13.93
CA GLN A 9 -26.16 -41.02 14.41
C GLN A 9 -25.85 -39.93 13.36
N LEU A 10 -25.86 -38.69 13.82
CA LEU A 10 -25.33 -37.50 13.14
C LEU A 10 -23.80 -37.57 13.08
N HIS A 11 -23.25 -37.83 11.89
CA HIS A 11 -21.81 -37.71 11.65
C HIS A 11 -21.40 -36.23 11.48
N LYS A 12 -20.54 -35.76 12.38
CA LYS A 12 -19.71 -34.56 12.20
C LYS A 12 -18.60 -34.87 11.19
N GLY A 13 -18.65 -34.29 9.99
CA GLY A 13 -17.54 -34.28 9.04
C GLY A 13 -16.60 -33.11 9.33
N LYS A 14 -15.32 -33.39 9.62
CA LYS A 14 -14.22 -32.42 9.56
C LYS A 14 -13.87 -32.15 8.09
N PRO A 15 -13.63 -30.91 7.65
CA PRO A 15 -13.05 -30.68 6.33
C PRO A 15 -11.55 -30.99 6.36
N ASN A 16 -11.14 -31.94 5.50
CA ASN A 16 -9.75 -32.23 5.18
C ASN A 16 -9.13 -31.02 4.44
N LEU A 17 -8.31 -30.24 5.14
CA LEU A 17 -7.36 -29.32 4.52
C LEU A 17 -6.16 -30.12 4.01
N HIS A 18 -6.14 -30.45 2.72
CA HIS A 18 -4.92 -30.87 2.04
C HIS A 18 -3.98 -29.65 1.93
N SER A 19 -2.93 -29.62 2.75
CA SER A 19 -1.81 -28.70 2.59
C SER A 19 -1.06 -29.05 1.31
N PHE A 20 -1.19 -28.22 0.27
CA PHE A 20 -0.71 -28.56 -1.07
C PHE A 20 0.81 -28.60 -1.25
N PHE A 21 1.64 -28.19 -0.28
CA PHE A 21 3.10 -28.38 -0.36
C PHE A 21 3.75 -28.60 1.00
N SER A 22 4.79 -29.44 1.02
CA SER A 22 5.64 -29.64 2.20
C SER A 22 6.49 -28.39 2.47
N ASN A 23 6.71 -28.06 3.75
CA ASN A 23 7.54 -26.92 4.18
C ASN A 23 8.95 -26.88 3.55
N LYS A 24 9.48 -28.03 3.09
CA LYS A 24 10.80 -28.12 2.44
C LYS A 24 10.80 -27.58 1.01
N THR A 25 9.70 -27.69 0.29
CA THR A 25 9.55 -27.17 -1.09
C THR A 25 9.59 -25.65 -1.10
N ILE A 26 8.95 -25.02 -0.10
CA ILE A 26 8.94 -23.57 0.13
C ILE A 26 10.37 -23.02 0.34
N GLN A 27 11.20 -23.72 1.13
CA GLN A 27 12.59 -23.30 1.38
C GLN A 27 13.49 -23.40 0.15
N SER A 28 13.25 -24.36 -0.75
CA SER A 28 14.02 -24.50 -1.99
C SER A 28 13.62 -23.50 -3.07
N LEU A 29 12.35 -23.10 -3.14
CA LEU A 29 11.87 -22.02 -4.01
C LEU A 29 12.39 -20.65 -3.59
N ILE A 30 12.62 -20.43 -2.29
CA ILE A 30 13.17 -19.17 -1.75
C ILE A 30 14.59 -18.85 -2.28
N ARG A 31 15.35 -19.85 -2.76
CA ARG A 31 16.75 -19.68 -3.19
C ARG A 31 16.95 -19.30 -4.66
N ARG A 32 15.93 -19.31 -5.52
CA ARG A 32 16.12 -19.09 -6.96
C ARG A 32 15.00 -18.20 -7.54
N THR A 33 15.38 -17.03 -8.01
CA THR A 33 14.64 -15.99 -8.76
C THR A 33 14.20 -14.76 -7.96
N SER A 34 14.83 -13.66 -8.33
CA SER A 34 14.68 -12.30 -7.82
C SER A 34 13.34 -11.69 -8.26
N LEU A 35 12.63 -11.11 -7.29
CA LEU A 35 11.42 -10.26 -7.42
C LEU A 35 10.13 -10.92 -7.95
N SER A 36 10.15 -11.80 -8.96
CA SER A 36 8.91 -12.35 -9.57
C SER A 36 8.23 -13.48 -8.75
N LEU A 37 8.99 -14.25 -7.95
CA LEU A 37 8.45 -15.25 -7.02
C LEU A 37 7.75 -14.65 -5.78
N ASN A 38 7.73 -13.32 -5.63
CA ASN A 38 7.17 -12.63 -4.48
C ASN A 38 5.64 -12.51 -4.54
N ASN A 39 5.07 -12.29 -5.74
CA ASN A 39 3.63 -12.04 -5.88
C ASN A 39 2.76 -13.24 -5.52
N ILE A 40 3.15 -14.44 -5.95
CA ILE A 40 2.36 -15.66 -5.74
C ILE A 40 2.41 -16.09 -4.27
N ALA A 41 3.62 -16.11 -3.68
CA ALA A 41 3.79 -16.46 -2.27
C ALA A 41 3.09 -15.44 -1.35
N LEU A 42 3.18 -14.14 -1.67
CA LEU A 42 2.49 -13.09 -0.93
C LEU A 42 0.98 -13.15 -1.11
N SER A 43 0.49 -13.36 -2.33
CA SER A 43 -0.95 -13.51 -2.58
C SER A 43 -1.51 -14.72 -1.82
N ASN A 44 -0.84 -15.87 -1.87
CA ASN A 44 -1.23 -17.04 -1.08
C ASN A 44 -1.20 -16.79 0.43
N TYR A 45 -0.19 -16.06 0.91
CA TYR A 45 -0.12 -15.67 2.33
C TYR A 45 -1.30 -14.76 2.71
N ILE A 46 -1.61 -13.74 1.90
CA ILE A 46 -2.73 -12.84 2.11
C ILE A 46 -4.04 -13.63 2.19
N ILE A 47 -4.27 -14.54 1.23
CA ILE A 47 -5.46 -15.40 1.17
C ILE A 47 -5.61 -16.26 2.43
N GLN A 48 -4.50 -16.84 2.91
CA GLN A 48 -4.51 -17.76 4.06
C GLN A 48 -4.55 -17.05 5.41
N THR A 49 -4.00 -15.84 5.50
CA THR A 49 -3.74 -15.18 6.77
C THR A 49 -4.74 -14.07 7.07
N ILE A 50 -5.18 -13.32 6.06
CA ILE A 50 -6.08 -12.18 6.25
C ILE A 50 -7.53 -12.67 6.12
N PRO A 51 -8.32 -12.63 7.21
CA PRO A 51 -9.73 -13.00 7.15
C PRO A 51 -10.46 -12.13 6.13
N GLN A 52 -11.36 -12.74 5.35
CA GLN A 52 -12.17 -12.03 4.35
C GLN A 52 -11.33 -11.19 3.36
N TYR A 53 -10.13 -11.64 2.98
CA TYR A 53 -9.21 -10.91 2.11
C TYR A 53 -9.86 -10.36 0.82
N HIS A 54 -10.87 -11.05 0.29
CA HIS A 54 -11.64 -10.65 -0.91
C HIS A 54 -12.42 -9.34 -0.74
N ASN A 55 -12.58 -8.84 0.49
CA ASN A 55 -13.15 -7.52 0.78
C ASN A 55 -12.13 -6.39 0.62
N TYR A 56 -10.85 -6.70 0.51
CA TYR A 56 -9.74 -5.73 0.61
C TYR A 56 -8.80 -5.78 -0.59
N PHE A 57 -8.63 -6.97 -1.18
CA PHE A 57 -7.64 -7.27 -2.21
C PHE A 57 -8.29 -7.97 -3.39
N LEU A 58 -7.82 -7.64 -4.60
CA LEU A 58 -8.22 -8.40 -5.79
C LEU A 58 -7.45 -9.72 -5.86
N PRO A 59 -8.14 -10.87 -5.90
CA PRO A 59 -7.48 -12.17 -5.98
C PRO A 59 -6.75 -12.34 -7.31
N ILE A 60 -5.56 -12.93 -7.24
CA ILE A 60 -4.89 -13.54 -8.39
C ILE A 60 -5.57 -14.89 -8.62
N GLU A 61 -6.25 -15.06 -9.76
CA GLU A 61 -7.04 -16.26 -10.09
C GLU A 61 -6.19 -17.42 -10.59
N SER A 62 -5.20 -17.13 -11.42
CA SER A 62 -4.29 -18.15 -11.95
C SER A 62 -2.96 -17.55 -12.32
N TYR A 63 -1.93 -18.39 -12.41
CA TYR A 63 -0.66 -18.02 -13.02
C TYR A 63 -0.23 -19.07 -14.05
N LYS A 64 0.47 -18.60 -15.09
CA LYS A 64 1.07 -19.48 -16.11
C LYS A 64 2.51 -19.04 -16.36
N ASN A 65 3.45 -19.98 -16.23
CA ASN A 65 4.82 -19.76 -16.68
C ASN A 65 4.84 -19.84 -18.20
N VAL A 66 5.37 -18.82 -18.85
CA VAL A 66 5.55 -18.79 -20.30
C VAL A 66 7.02 -18.59 -20.59
N THR A 67 7.61 -19.54 -21.29
CA THR A 67 8.96 -19.45 -21.81
C THR A 67 8.92 -18.89 -23.22
N PHE A 68 9.62 -17.78 -23.45
CA PHE A 68 9.90 -17.28 -24.79
C PHE A 68 11.36 -17.56 -25.13
N ASP A 69 11.60 -17.91 -26.40
CA ASP A 69 12.90 -18.25 -26.99
C ASP A 69 13.69 -19.35 -26.27
N ASN A 70 13.58 -20.61 -26.74
CA ASN A 70 14.50 -21.73 -26.46
C ASN A 70 15.10 -21.72 -25.03
N ASN A 71 14.24 -21.67 -24.02
CA ASN A 71 14.59 -21.74 -22.59
C ASN A 71 15.44 -20.59 -22.02
N LYS A 72 15.48 -19.40 -22.66
CA LYS A 72 16.28 -18.27 -22.14
C LYS A 72 15.50 -17.31 -21.25
N THR A 73 14.18 -17.18 -21.43
CA THR A 73 13.40 -16.19 -20.68
C THR A 73 12.10 -16.78 -20.16
N GLU A 74 11.99 -16.90 -18.83
CA GLU A 74 10.76 -17.31 -18.14
C GLU A 74 9.95 -16.07 -17.72
N PHE A 75 8.68 -16.02 -18.11
CA PHE A 75 7.71 -15.01 -17.69
C PHE A 75 6.62 -15.66 -16.84
N ILE A 76 6.08 -14.92 -15.87
CA ILE A 76 4.90 -15.32 -15.10
C ILE A 76 3.73 -14.46 -15.57
N ILE A 77 2.76 -15.07 -16.24
CA ILE A 77 1.47 -14.44 -16.51
C ILE A 77 0.64 -14.54 -15.23
N ILE A 78 0.22 -13.41 -14.69
CA ILE A 78 -0.69 -13.31 -13.55
C ILE A 78 -2.07 -12.97 -14.10
N THR A 79 -3.03 -13.87 -13.93
CA THR A 79 -4.44 -13.60 -14.23
C THR A 79 -5.08 -13.06 -12.97
N ILE A 80 -5.52 -11.80 -13.00
CA ILE A 80 -6.31 -11.18 -11.95
C ILE A 80 -7.78 -11.37 -12.33
N LYS A 81 -8.65 -11.63 -11.36
CA LYS A 81 -10.10 -11.67 -11.60
C LYS A 81 -10.53 -10.38 -12.24
N GLN A 82 -10.90 -10.43 -13.52
CA GLN A 82 -11.58 -9.30 -14.17
C GLN A 82 -12.97 -9.20 -13.55
N LEU A 83 -13.10 -8.36 -12.54
CA LEU A 83 -14.39 -7.88 -12.08
C LEU A 83 -14.83 -6.80 -13.08
N ASN A 84 -16.10 -6.83 -13.50
CA ASN A 84 -16.67 -5.83 -14.40
C ASN A 84 -16.36 -4.43 -13.86
N THR A 85 -15.34 -3.79 -14.41
CA THR A 85 -14.84 -2.51 -13.97
C THR A 85 -15.82 -1.45 -14.41
N THR A 86 -16.33 -0.67 -13.46
CA THR A 86 -17.08 0.55 -13.79
C THR A 86 -16.12 1.67 -14.20
N SER A 87 -14.92 1.74 -13.60
CA SER A 87 -13.82 2.62 -13.99
C SER A 87 -12.52 2.21 -13.28
N PRO A 88 -11.34 2.24 -13.94
CA PRO A 88 -10.05 2.07 -13.27
C PRO A 88 -9.65 3.29 -12.42
N PHE A 89 -10.35 4.42 -12.56
CA PHE A 89 -10.05 5.66 -11.84
C PHE A 89 -11.21 6.09 -10.97
N PHE A 90 -10.91 6.53 -9.74
CA PHE A 90 -11.84 7.34 -8.97
C PHE A 90 -11.97 8.72 -9.62
N PHE A 91 -13.17 9.06 -10.08
CA PHE A 91 -13.43 10.37 -10.68
C PHE A 91 -14.39 11.15 -9.77
N LEU A 92 -13.90 12.27 -9.23
CA LEU A 92 -14.76 13.29 -8.63
C LEU A 92 -15.42 14.06 -9.76
N ASP A 93 -16.66 13.69 -10.10
CA ASP A 93 -17.44 14.43 -11.08
C ASP A 93 -17.92 15.77 -10.48
N SER A 94 -17.25 16.85 -10.88
CA SER A 94 -17.57 18.23 -10.48
C SER A 94 -18.91 18.71 -11.06
N ASN A 95 -19.48 18.01 -12.03
CA ASN A 95 -20.75 18.36 -12.68
C ASN A 95 -21.95 17.58 -12.12
N SER A 96 -21.75 16.77 -11.09
CA SER A 96 -22.85 16.00 -10.51
C SER A 96 -23.78 16.91 -9.72
N ASN A 97 -25.09 16.88 -10.02
CA ASN A 97 -26.18 17.50 -9.22
C ASN A 97 -26.27 16.97 -7.77
N ASN A 98 -25.26 16.23 -7.28
CA ASN A 98 -25.23 15.59 -5.98
C ASN A 98 -23.80 15.59 -5.39
N GLU A 99 -23.24 16.80 -5.22
CA GLU A 99 -21.93 17.03 -4.58
C GLU A 99 -21.80 16.27 -3.25
N ARG A 100 -22.88 16.20 -2.45
CA ARG A 100 -22.91 15.49 -1.17
C ARG A 100 -22.66 13.99 -1.33
N LYS A 101 -23.25 13.35 -2.34
CA LYS A 101 -23.01 11.93 -2.64
C LYS A 101 -21.55 11.71 -3.05
N THR A 102 -21.01 12.56 -3.93
CA THR A 102 -19.63 12.47 -4.39
C THR A 102 -18.63 12.62 -3.24
N MET A 103 -18.86 13.57 -2.33
CA MET A 103 -18.06 13.74 -1.12
C MET A 103 -18.14 12.53 -0.19
N HIS A 104 -19.34 12.01 0.04
CA HIS A 104 -19.55 10.83 0.87
C HIS A 104 -18.82 9.61 0.29
N THR A 105 -18.87 9.42 -1.03
CA THR A 105 -18.13 8.35 -1.71
C THR A 105 -16.62 8.52 -1.55
N TYR A 106 -16.08 9.72 -1.75
CA TYR A 106 -14.67 10.02 -1.55
C TYR A 106 -14.20 9.67 -0.14
N PHE A 107 -14.95 10.10 0.88
CA PHE A 107 -14.61 9.80 2.28
C PHE A 107 -14.72 8.33 2.65
N ASN A 108 -15.78 7.67 2.19
CA ASN A 108 -15.92 6.24 2.44
C ASN A 108 -14.77 5.47 1.81
N SER A 109 -14.39 5.84 0.59
CA SER A 109 -13.26 5.21 -0.09
C SER A 109 -11.93 5.45 0.63
N LEU A 110 -11.66 6.68 1.08
CA LEU A 110 -10.48 7.00 1.92
C LEU A 110 -10.48 6.15 3.20
N LYS A 111 -11.62 6.11 3.89
CA LYS A 111 -11.79 5.35 5.13
C LYS A 111 -11.55 3.86 4.92
N THR A 112 -12.08 3.29 3.84
CA THR A 112 -11.87 1.89 3.47
C THR A 112 -10.39 1.60 3.22
N LEU A 113 -9.68 2.45 2.46
CA LEU A 113 -8.24 2.24 2.24
C LEU A 113 -7.41 2.37 3.52
N LEU A 114 -7.75 3.29 4.42
CA LEU A 114 -7.08 3.40 5.72
C LEU A 114 -7.36 2.20 6.64
N GLU A 115 -8.55 1.61 6.53
CA GLU A 115 -8.88 0.35 7.19
C GLU A 115 -8.04 -0.81 6.62
N ILE A 116 -7.89 -0.87 5.29
CA ILE A 116 -6.99 -1.83 4.63
C ILE A 116 -5.55 -1.63 5.14
N CYS A 117 -5.03 -0.40 5.21
CA CYS A 117 -3.71 -0.11 5.78
C CYS A 117 -3.58 -0.61 7.24
N SER A 118 -4.63 -0.46 8.05
CA SER A 118 -4.65 -0.96 9.42
C SER A 118 -4.51 -2.48 9.48
N ILE A 119 -5.21 -3.20 8.59
CA ILE A 119 -5.11 -4.66 8.45
C ILE A 119 -3.69 -5.03 8.02
N MET A 120 -3.16 -4.38 6.98
CA MET A 120 -1.80 -4.63 6.50
C MET A 120 -0.74 -4.41 7.58
N GLN A 121 -0.87 -3.34 8.36
CA GLN A 121 -0.01 -3.04 9.51
C GLN A 121 -0.08 -4.14 10.58
N GLN A 122 -1.29 -4.62 10.93
CA GLN A 122 -1.49 -5.73 11.87
C GLN A 122 -0.74 -6.99 11.42
N TYR A 123 -0.78 -7.31 10.12
CA TYR A 123 -0.11 -8.48 9.56
C TYR A 123 1.35 -8.22 9.13
N LYS A 124 1.88 -7.02 9.40
CA LYS A 124 3.22 -6.56 9.00
C LYS A 124 3.48 -6.78 7.52
N PHE A 125 2.47 -6.51 6.70
CA PHE A 125 2.52 -6.51 5.26
C PHE A 125 2.66 -5.08 4.77
N ILE A 126 3.61 -4.82 3.87
CA ILE A 126 3.92 -3.49 3.36
C ILE A 126 3.74 -3.54 1.84
N HIS A 127 3.05 -2.54 1.27
CA HIS A 127 2.75 -2.43 -0.16
C HIS A 127 3.31 -1.13 -0.73
N LEU A 128 4.55 -1.16 -1.22
CA LEU A 128 5.29 0.00 -1.72
C LEU A 128 4.80 0.52 -3.09
N ASN A 129 3.51 0.38 -3.40
CA ASN A 129 2.92 0.70 -4.70
C ASN A 129 1.51 1.30 -4.59
N ILE A 130 1.08 1.85 -3.44
CA ILE A 130 -0.23 2.51 -3.36
C ILE A 130 -0.19 3.83 -4.13
N GLN A 131 -0.66 3.80 -5.38
CA GLN A 131 -0.80 4.93 -6.28
C GLN A 131 -2.01 4.71 -7.20
N LYS A 132 -2.34 5.69 -8.05
CA LYS A 132 -3.56 5.68 -8.90
C LYS A 132 -3.76 4.36 -9.68
N ASN A 133 -2.70 3.76 -10.19
CA ASN A 133 -2.77 2.56 -11.02
C ASN A 133 -2.77 1.24 -10.22
N ALA A 134 -2.65 1.28 -8.90
CA ALA A 134 -2.64 0.09 -8.03
C ALA A 134 -3.93 -0.04 -7.20
N VAL A 135 -4.85 0.92 -7.34
CA VAL A 135 -6.15 0.92 -6.67
C VAL A 135 -7.25 0.85 -7.72
N GLN A 136 -8.03 -0.22 -7.66
CA GLN A 136 -9.16 -0.43 -8.56
C GLN A 136 -10.47 -0.24 -7.82
N TYR A 137 -11.45 0.37 -8.47
CA TYR A 137 -12.75 0.69 -7.87
C TYR A 137 -13.84 -0.22 -8.46
N ILE A 138 -14.57 -0.90 -7.58
CA ILE A 138 -15.70 -1.76 -7.97
C ILE A 138 -16.89 -1.33 -7.12
N HIS A 139 -17.94 -0.85 -7.79
CA HIS A 139 -19.12 -0.28 -7.12
C HIS A 139 -18.73 0.74 -6.03
N ASP A 140 -17.85 1.68 -6.38
CA ASP A 140 -17.31 2.72 -5.49
C ASP A 140 -16.46 2.24 -4.30
N THR A 141 -16.17 0.93 -4.22
CA THR A 141 -15.31 0.36 -3.18
C THR A 141 -13.89 0.21 -3.73
N PRO A 142 -12.86 0.72 -3.04
CA PRO A 142 -11.47 0.60 -3.48
C PRO A 142 -10.87 -0.76 -3.10
N TYR A 143 -10.10 -1.34 -4.02
CA TYR A 143 -9.36 -2.58 -3.82
C TYR A 143 -7.90 -2.38 -4.23
N ILE A 144 -6.97 -2.88 -3.41
CA ILE A 144 -5.54 -2.89 -3.73
C ILE A 144 -5.22 -4.10 -4.62
N HIS A 145 -4.46 -3.85 -5.68
CA HIS A 145 -3.91 -4.89 -6.55
C HIS A 145 -2.42 -4.65 -6.83
N ASP A 146 -1.80 -5.52 -7.65
CA ASP A 146 -0.38 -5.46 -8.01
C ASP A 146 0.59 -5.51 -6.81
N PHE A 147 0.81 -6.72 -6.31
CA PHE A 147 1.70 -6.97 -5.17
C PHE A 147 3.20 -6.98 -5.51
N SER A 148 3.60 -6.55 -6.71
CA SER A 148 4.99 -6.63 -7.21
C SER A 148 6.02 -5.98 -6.30
N ARG A 149 5.63 -4.92 -5.60
CA ARG A 149 6.46 -4.20 -4.63
C ARG A 149 6.02 -4.40 -3.18
N SER A 150 5.36 -5.52 -2.90
CA SER A 150 4.92 -5.88 -1.55
C SER A 150 5.90 -6.80 -0.86
N PHE A 151 5.92 -6.79 0.47
CA PHE A 151 6.69 -7.75 1.26
C PHE A 151 6.14 -7.88 2.69
N LEU A 152 6.53 -8.98 3.35
CA LEU A 152 6.27 -9.17 4.78
C LEU A 152 7.50 -8.73 5.58
N LEU A 153 7.30 -7.81 6.53
CA LEU A 153 8.37 -7.25 7.37
C LEU A 153 9.24 -8.34 8.02
N LYS A 154 8.59 -9.39 8.53
CA LYS A 154 9.24 -10.52 9.22
C LYS A 154 10.20 -11.32 8.33
N THR A 155 10.06 -11.19 7.01
CA THR A 155 10.84 -11.92 6.01
C THR A 155 11.93 -11.06 5.37
N LEU A 156 12.17 -9.86 5.90
CA LEU A 156 13.11 -8.93 5.29
C LEU A 156 14.54 -9.12 5.83
N THR A 157 15.35 -9.81 5.03
CA THR A 157 16.80 -9.97 5.23
C THR A 157 17.57 -8.80 4.63
N GLU A 158 18.85 -8.62 4.99
CA GLU A 158 19.71 -7.59 4.38
C GLU A 158 19.85 -7.74 2.86
N GLU A 159 19.94 -8.97 2.35
CA GLU A 159 19.93 -9.25 0.91
C GLU A 159 18.63 -8.81 0.23
N ARG A 160 17.48 -9.01 0.88
CA ARG A 160 16.20 -8.53 0.35
C ARG A 160 16.07 -7.02 0.44
N LYS A 161 16.64 -6.38 1.46
CA LYS A 161 16.70 -4.92 1.57
C LYS A 161 17.50 -4.34 0.43
N SER A 162 18.70 -4.87 0.17
CA SER A 162 19.54 -4.37 -0.90
C SER A 162 18.82 -4.44 -2.25
N ILE A 163 18.05 -5.49 -2.51
CA ILE A 163 17.25 -5.62 -3.75
C ILE A 163 16.04 -4.67 -3.78
N LEU A 164 15.24 -4.57 -2.70
CA LEU A 164 14.02 -3.76 -2.67
C LEU A 164 14.29 -2.26 -2.69
N PHE A 165 15.43 -1.82 -2.15
CA PHE A 165 15.80 -0.43 -1.99
C PHE A 165 17.05 -0.05 -2.82
N GLN A 166 17.44 -0.85 -3.81
CA GLN A 166 18.65 -0.59 -4.62
C GLN A 166 18.61 0.71 -5.42
N MET A 167 17.42 1.25 -5.70
CA MET A 167 17.24 2.37 -6.61
C MET A 167 16.45 3.49 -5.96
N TYR A 168 17.10 4.64 -5.80
CA TYR A 168 16.47 5.90 -5.44
C TYR A 168 15.73 6.45 -6.66
N ASN A 169 14.47 6.86 -6.45
CA ASN A 169 13.65 7.48 -7.48
C ASN A 169 12.83 8.64 -6.88
N PRO A 170 13.25 9.91 -7.10
CA PRO A 170 12.56 11.07 -6.56
C PRO A 170 11.15 11.27 -7.11
N ASP A 171 10.81 10.69 -8.27
CA ASP A 171 9.46 10.75 -8.83
C ASP A 171 8.44 9.92 -8.05
N SER A 172 8.90 9.00 -7.20
CA SER A 172 8.03 8.13 -6.39
C SER A 172 7.51 8.85 -5.13
N ILE A 173 6.87 10.01 -5.30
CA ILE A 173 6.45 10.86 -4.19
C ILE A 173 5.40 10.21 -3.29
N HIS A 174 4.65 9.21 -3.76
CA HIS A 174 3.71 8.46 -2.91
C HIS A 174 4.41 7.70 -1.78
N LEU A 175 5.73 7.50 -1.87
CA LEU A 175 6.53 6.89 -0.83
C LEU A 175 7.12 7.97 0.08
N PRO A 176 7.13 7.77 1.42
CA PRO A 176 7.57 8.80 2.36
C PRO A 176 9.08 9.08 2.26
N PRO A 177 9.55 10.26 2.72
CA PRO A 177 10.98 10.60 2.75
C PRO A 177 11.89 9.57 3.39
N SER A 178 11.41 8.84 4.40
CA SER A 178 12.16 7.75 5.02
C SER A 178 12.46 6.58 4.06
N TYR A 179 11.55 6.26 3.13
CA TYR A 179 11.81 5.30 2.04
C TYR A 179 12.91 5.83 1.11
N HIS A 180 12.80 7.10 0.70
CA HIS A 180 13.77 7.73 -0.19
C HIS A 180 15.19 7.74 0.38
N ILE A 181 15.32 8.06 1.67
CA ILE A 181 16.60 7.98 2.39
C ILE A 181 17.16 6.56 2.39
N LEU A 182 16.32 5.55 2.63
CA LEU A 182 16.77 4.16 2.62
C LEU A 182 17.28 3.76 1.23
N CYS A 183 16.57 4.14 0.17
CA CYS A 183 17.01 3.86 -1.19
C CYS A 183 18.31 4.59 -1.54
N TYR A 184 18.41 5.88 -1.20
CA TYR A 184 19.61 6.67 -1.44
C TYR A 184 20.83 6.09 -0.71
N MET A 185 20.67 5.73 0.57
CA MET A 185 21.74 5.10 1.35
C MET A 185 22.16 3.76 0.76
N THR A 186 21.19 2.92 0.39
CA THR A 186 21.45 1.60 -0.18
C THR A 186 22.19 1.71 -1.51
N GLN A 187 21.71 2.58 -2.41
CA GLN A 187 22.33 2.82 -3.71
C GLN A 187 23.77 3.34 -3.60
N ASN A 188 24.05 4.19 -2.61
CA ASN A 188 25.37 4.80 -2.41
C ASN A 188 26.26 4.07 -1.39
N GLY A 189 25.83 2.91 -0.87
CA GLY A 189 26.60 2.14 0.12
C GLY A 189 26.82 2.87 1.45
N LEU A 190 25.94 3.79 1.82
CA LEU A 190 26.05 4.59 3.05
C LEU A 190 25.52 3.80 4.25
N LYS A 191 26.26 3.83 5.37
CA LYS A 191 25.86 3.18 6.63
C LYS A 191 24.81 3.97 7.41
N SER A 192 24.82 5.30 7.29
CA SER A 192 23.92 6.22 7.97
C SER A 192 23.69 7.47 7.11
N PRO A 193 22.52 8.13 7.20
CA PRO A 193 22.29 9.38 6.51
C PRO A 193 23.01 10.52 7.24
N SER A 194 23.70 11.39 6.49
CA SER A 194 24.21 12.66 7.02
C SER A 194 23.12 13.73 6.99
N GLN A 195 23.27 14.81 7.77
CA GLN A 195 22.32 15.94 7.72
C GLN A 195 22.19 16.52 6.30
N GLY A 196 23.32 16.71 5.60
CA GLY A 196 23.31 17.18 4.21
C GLY A 196 22.59 16.22 3.25
N THR A 197 22.65 14.91 3.51
CA THR A 197 21.88 13.91 2.75
C THR A 197 20.37 14.02 3.01
N ILE A 198 19.98 14.22 4.27
CA ILE A 198 18.58 14.40 4.65
C ILE A 198 18.03 15.67 3.98
N ASP A 199 18.74 16.79 4.11
CA ASP A 199 18.31 18.08 3.56
C ASP A 199 18.17 18.02 2.03
N TYR A 200 19.11 17.39 1.34
CA TYR A 200 19.05 17.17 -0.11
C TYR A 200 17.81 16.38 -0.52
N ILE A 201 17.56 15.23 0.12
CA ILE A 201 16.42 14.36 -0.24
C ILE A 201 15.09 15.05 0.07
N LEU A 202 14.97 15.75 1.20
CA LEU A 202 13.75 16.49 1.53
C LEU A 202 13.49 17.62 0.51
N GLN A 203 14.53 18.34 0.09
CA GLN A 203 14.41 19.37 -0.92
C GLN A 203 13.99 18.80 -2.29
N GLU A 204 14.63 17.73 -2.75
CA GLU A 204 14.23 17.05 -3.99
C GLU A 204 12.80 16.55 -3.92
N TYR A 205 12.44 15.85 -2.84
CA TYR A 205 11.11 15.33 -2.63
C TYR A 205 10.03 16.41 -2.76
N LEU A 206 10.23 17.57 -2.10
CA LEU A 206 9.31 18.70 -2.17
C LEU A 206 9.21 19.27 -3.59
N ASN A 207 10.32 19.38 -4.32
CA ASN A 207 10.32 19.86 -5.69
C ASN A 207 9.48 18.95 -6.61
N HIS A 208 9.66 17.63 -6.50
CA HIS A 208 8.87 16.67 -7.29
C HIS A 208 7.40 16.65 -6.87
N ALA A 209 7.09 16.79 -5.57
CA ALA A 209 5.71 16.90 -5.09
C ALA A 209 4.98 18.13 -5.68
N ILE A 210 5.66 19.27 -5.76
CA ILE A 210 5.14 20.49 -6.40
C ILE A 210 4.88 20.25 -7.90
N GLN A 211 5.84 19.66 -8.61
CA GLN A 211 5.73 19.33 -10.03
C GLN A 211 4.55 18.38 -10.32
N GLN A 212 4.28 17.44 -9.42
CA GLN A 212 3.14 16.51 -9.52
C GLN A 212 1.81 17.09 -9.04
N GLY A 213 1.75 18.39 -8.76
CA GLY A 213 0.49 19.04 -8.48
C GLY A 213 0.08 19.06 -7.00
N ILE A 214 1.04 18.95 -6.07
CA ILE A 214 0.80 19.18 -4.63
C ILE A 214 1.31 20.58 -4.27
N PRO A 215 0.42 21.60 -4.18
CA PRO A 215 0.84 22.95 -3.85
C PRO A 215 1.07 23.01 -2.33
N PHE A 216 2.24 23.49 -1.94
CA PHE A 216 2.55 23.78 -0.55
C PHE A 216 2.75 25.29 -0.38
N SER A 217 2.28 25.85 0.73
CA SER A 217 2.66 27.18 1.17
C SER A 217 4.11 27.18 1.70
N GLU A 218 4.73 28.35 1.82
CA GLU A 218 6.08 28.44 2.41
C GLU A 218 6.13 27.92 3.85
N GLU A 219 5.09 28.18 4.64
CA GLU A 219 4.95 27.68 6.01
C GLU A 219 4.84 26.14 6.05
N GLU A 220 4.06 25.56 5.15
CA GLU A 220 3.92 24.10 5.00
C GLU A 220 5.26 23.45 4.61
N LEU A 221 6.02 24.07 3.72
CA LEU A 221 7.35 23.60 3.32
C LEU A 221 8.34 23.63 4.49
N LEU A 222 8.30 24.68 5.31
CA LEU A 222 9.16 24.79 6.49
C LEU A 222 8.80 23.72 7.53
N GLN A 223 7.51 23.62 7.87
CA GLN A 223 7.02 22.64 8.83
C GLN A 223 7.34 21.20 8.41
N PHE A 224 7.24 20.90 7.11
CA PHE A 224 7.63 19.61 6.56
C PHE A 224 9.08 19.28 6.86
N ARG A 225 9.98 20.20 6.52
CA ARG A 225 11.43 19.99 6.68
C ARG A 225 11.77 19.79 8.14
N GLU A 226 11.25 20.64 9.03
CA GLU A 226 11.51 20.53 10.46
C GLU A 226 11.02 19.18 11.02
N SER A 227 9.78 18.80 10.71
CA SER A 227 9.18 17.56 11.20
C SER A 227 9.94 16.32 10.71
N TRP A 228 10.24 16.27 9.41
CA TRP A 228 10.95 15.13 8.83
C TRP A 228 12.42 15.09 9.23
N THR A 229 13.13 16.23 9.26
CA THR A 229 14.52 16.28 9.73
C THR A 229 14.61 15.78 11.17
N HIS A 230 13.76 16.29 12.07
CA HIS A 230 13.73 15.83 13.46
C HIS A 230 13.48 14.32 13.54
N TYR A 231 12.49 13.82 12.81
CA TYR A 231 12.16 12.40 12.78
C TYR A 231 13.32 11.54 12.27
N LEU A 232 13.90 11.89 11.11
CA LEU A 232 14.92 11.09 10.43
C LEU A 232 16.25 11.06 11.20
N THR A 233 16.61 12.16 11.85
CA THR A 233 17.81 12.24 12.69
C THR A 233 17.68 11.37 13.95
N ASN A 234 16.48 11.31 14.54
CA ASN A 234 16.23 10.55 15.76
C ASN A 234 15.89 9.06 15.52
N HIS A 235 15.48 8.69 14.30
CA HIS A 235 15.02 7.34 13.97
C HIS A 235 15.95 6.64 12.98
N GLN A 236 17.20 6.41 13.41
CA GLN A 236 18.23 5.73 12.60
C GLN A 236 17.85 4.30 12.17
N THR A 237 16.85 3.68 12.82
CA THR A 237 16.26 2.40 12.37
C THR A 237 15.04 2.63 11.49
N VAL A 238 15.22 3.35 10.38
CA VAL A 238 14.21 3.68 9.35
C VAL A 238 13.31 2.48 9.00
N PHE A 239 13.86 1.26 9.03
CA PHE A 239 13.12 0.03 8.73
C PHE A 239 12.06 -0.38 9.78
N LYS A 240 12.25 -0.09 11.07
CA LYS A 240 11.27 -0.49 12.11
C LYS A 240 9.93 0.24 11.96
N ILE A 241 9.88 1.28 11.15
CA ILE A 241 8.76 2.22 11.06
C ILE A 241 8.06 2.13 9.70
N CYS A 242 8.53 1.27 8.79
CA CYS A 242 7.97 1.15 7.44
C CYS A 242 6.55 0.56 7.40
N THR A 243 6.04 0.01 8.51
CA THR A 243 4.66 -0.53 8.58
C THR A 243 3.58 0.53 8.41
N SER A 244 3.95 1.81 8.45
CA SER A 244 3.03 2.91 8.26
C SER A 244 3.15 3.54 6.87
N TRP A 245 4.13 3.16 6.04
CA TRP A 245 4.35 3.81 4.74
C TRP A 245 3.14 3.74 3.81
N ASP A 246 2.36 2.67 3.88
CA ASP A 246 1.13 2.50 3.10
C ASP A 246 0.09 3.60 3.41
N THR A 247 -0.05 3.97 4.68
CA THR A 247 -0.94 5.06 5.12
C THR A 247 -0.51 6.38 4.49
N TYR A 248 0.79 6.68 4.50
CA TYR A 248 1.34 7.87 3.86
C TYR A 248 0.98 7.92 2.37
N SER A 249 1.15 6.80 1.68
CA SER A 249 0.82 6.66 0.26
C SER A 249 -0.67 6.86 -0.03
N VAL A 250 -1.56 6.32 0.80
CA VAL A 250 -3.01 6.56 0.69
C VAL A 250 -3.34 8.04 0.85
N LEU A 251 -2.78 8.72 1.85
CA LEU A 251 -3.07 10.14 2.08
C LEU A 251 -2.63 11.01 0.89
N LEU A 252 -1.44 10.76 0.34
CA LEU A 252 -0.96 11.47 -0.84
C LEU A 252 -1.79 11.20 -2.09
N LEU A 253 -2.17 9.95 -2.31
CA LEU A 253 -3.07 9.58 -3.41
C LEU A 253 -4.35 10.43 -3.37
N TYR A 254 -4.93 10.61 -2.18
CA TYR A 254 -6.17 11.36 -2.01
C TYR A 254 -5.98 12.87 -2.13
N ILE A 255 -4.86 13.43 -1.63
CA ILE A 255 -4.49 14.83 -1.88
C ILE A 255 -4.39 15.11 -3.40
N GLN A 256 -3.82 14.19 -4.18
CA GLN A 256 -3.70 14.32 -5.63
C GLN A 256 -5.02 14.13 -6.40
N GLN A 257 -6.00 13.46 -5.79
CA GLN A 257 -7.31 13.22 -6.41
C GLN A 257 -8.25 14.42 -6.26
N ILE A 258 -8.03 15.30 -5.28
CA ILE A 258 -8.79 16.55 -5.16
C ILE A 258 -8.34 17.51 -6.27
N PRO A 259 -9.20 17.82 -7.27
CA PRO A 259 -8.73 18.55 -8.44
C PRO A 259 -8.50 20.04 -8.09
N ARG A 260 -7.55 20.69 -8.76
CA ARG A 260 -7.10 22.07 -8.46
C ARG A 260 -8.02 23.20 -8.96
N VAL A 261 -9.20 22.89 -9.49
CA VAL A 261 -10.04 23.89 -10.18
C VAL A 261 -10.73 24.81 -9.17
N LYS A 262 -10.88 26.11 -9.49
CA LYS A 262 -11.49 27.14 -8.61
C LYS A 262 -12.95 26.88 -8.19
N GLN A 263 -13.59 25.84 -8.68
CA GLN A 263 -15.01 25.51 -8.48
C GLN A 263 -15.26 24.36 -7.48
N TYR A 264 -14.32 24.02 -6.60
CA TYR A 264 -14.60 23.05 -5.55
C TYR A 264 -15.28 23.68 -4.33
N CYS A 265 -16.21 22.92 -3.76
CA CYS A 265 -16.86 23.23 -2.50
C CYS A 265 -15.78 23.59 -1.44
N PRO A 266 -15.88 24.74 -0.73
CA PRO A 266 -14.91 25.16 0.29
C PRO A 266 -14.54 24.08 1.32
N TYR A 267 -15.41 23.10 1.49
CA TYR A 267 -15.23 21.94 2.34
C TYR A 267 -14.16 20.94 1.81
N LEU A 268 -14.12 20.63 0.52
CA LEU A 268 -13.07 19.76 -0.07
C LEU A 268 -11.68 20.38 0.06
N GLU A 269 -11.59 21.70 -0.06
CA GLU A 269 -10.32 22.42 0.14
C GLU A 269 -9.89 22.39 1.62
N LYS A 270 -10.82 22.49 2.58
CA LYS A 270 -10.50 22.28 4.01
C LYS A 270 -9.95 20.89 4.26
N ILE A 271 -10.57 19.86 3.67
CA ILE A 271 -10.12 18.47 3.80
C ILE A 271 -8.75 18.30 3.17
N ARG A 272 -8.52 18.86 1.99
CA ARG A 272 -7.23 18.83 1.33
C ARG A 272 -6.14 19.43 2.22
N LYS A 273 -6.37 20.62 2.77
CA LYS A 273 -5.43 21.29 3.69
C LYS A 273 -5.17 20.46 4.94
N PHE A 274 -6.21 19.84 5.49
CA PHE A 274 -6.05 18.91 6.61
C PHE A 274 -5.20 17.69 6.23
N LEU A 275 -5.48 17.03 5.10
CA LEU A 275 -4.72 15.88 4.64
C LEU A 275 -3.26 16.25 4.37
N ILE A 276 -3.01 17.42 3.77
CA ILE A 276 -1.68 18.00 3.60
C ILE A 276 -1.03 18.09 4.98
N HIS A 277 -1.63 18.80 5.94
CA HIS A 277 -1.07 18.93 7.29
C HIS A 277 -0.72 17.57 7.94
N VAL A 278 -1.61 16.58 7.83
CA VAL A 278 -1.35 15.22 8.34
C VAL A 278 -0.16 14.57 7.63
N VAL A 279 -0.03 14.72 6.30
CA VAL A 279 1.11 14.21 5.54
C VAL A 279 2.41 14.94 5.91
N LEU A 280 2.34 16.25 6.17
CA LEU A 280 3.51 17.04 6.52
C LEU A 280 4.05 16.69 7.90
N CYS A 281 3.15 16.49 8.84
CA CYS A 281 3.44 16.07 10.21
C CYS A 281 3.29 14.56 10.40
N TYR A 282 3.31 13.78 9.31
CA TYR A 282 3.05 12.34 9.33
C TYR A 282 3.85 11.57 10.39
N PRO A 283 5.15 11.85 10.61
CA PRO A 283 5.90 11.17 11.65
C PRO A 283 5.34 11.34 13.07
N SER A 284 4.54 12.38 13.30
CA SER A 284 3.94 12.74 14.58
C SER A 284 2.56 12.11 14.82
N TYR A 285 1.98 11.44 13.82
CA TYR A 285 0.64 10.85 13.91
C TYR A 285 0.66 9.33 13.77
N SER A 286 -0.07 8.64 14.65
CA SER A 286 -0.39 7.24 14.43
C SER A 286 -1.56 7.10 13.44
N LEU A 287 -1.70 5.93 12.80
CA LEU A 287 -2.87 5.62 11.97
C LEU A 287 -4.18 5.77 12.76
N HIS A 288 -4.16 5.49 14.06
CA HIS A 288 -5.31 5.71 14.93
C HIS A 288 -5.68 7.19 15.04
N ASP A 289 -4.69 8.07 15.25
CA ASP A 289 -4.90 9.52 15.33
C ASP A 289 -5.45 10.07 14.02
N ILE A 290 -4.89 9.64 12.89
CA ILE A 290 -5.34 10.03 11.55
C ILE A 290 -6.82 9.65 11.34
N ARG A 291 -7.22 8.44 11.76
CA ARG A 291 -8.60 7.97 11.66
C ARG A 291 -9.55 8.76 12.57
N ILE A 292 -9.13 9.09 13.79
CA ILE A 292 -9.91 9.93 14.71
C ILE A 292 -10.13 11.30 14.06
N LEU A 293 -9.06 11.95 13.61
CA LEU A 293 -9.13 13.29 13.03
C LEU A 293 -9.98 13.32 11.75
N LEU A 294 -9.90 12.29 10.90
CA LEU A 294 -10.77 12.17 9.73
C LEU A 294 -12.25 12.06 10.11
N ASN A 295 -12.57 11.30 11.15
CA ASN A 295 -13.96 11.20 11.63
C ASN A 295 -14.47 12.55 12.17
N THR A 296 -13.61 13.40 12.73
CA THR A 296 -14.01 14.73 13.21
C THR A 296 -14.29 15.74 12.10
N LEU A 297 -13.80 15.50 10.88
CA LEU A 297 -14.04 16.39 9.73
C LEU A 297 -15.35 16.11 9.00
N ILE A 298 -15.90 14.91 9.15
CA ILE A 298 -17.09 14.43 8.42
C ILE A 298 -18.41 14.89 9.11
N PHE A 299 -18.33 15.49 10.29
CA PHE A 299 -19.46 16.05 11.06
C PHE A 299 -19.31 17.56 11.25
#